data_AF-E2CCS9-F1
#
_entry.id   AF-E2CCS9-F1
#
_cell.length_a   1.000
_cell.length_b   1.000
_cell.length_c   1.000
_cell.angle_alpha   90.00
_cell.angle_beta   90.00
_cell.angle_gamma   90.00
#
_symmetry.space_group_name_H-M   'P 1'
#
loop_
_entity.id
_entity.type
_entity.pdbx_description
1 polymer ?
#
loop_
_entity_poly.entity_id
_entity_poly.type
_entity_poly.pdbx_seq_one_letter_code
_entity_poly.pdbx_strand_id
1 'polypeptide(L)'
;MELDFVKGHIAATMALIHGMIEQDVLDRHQLDAFFAGFVSQLPHTRETMSLRLIIDQWRKGLRDGEEEAGLRGKLFEVINGGKAC
;
A
#
# COMPACT_ATOMS: atom_id res chain seq x y z
N MET A 1 -4.77 10.66 15.85
CA MET A 1 -3.37 10.82 16.32
C MET A 1 -2.54 9.56 16.11
N GLU A 2 -2.83 8.41 16.74
CA GLU A 2 -2.12 7.15 16.40
C GLU A 2 -2.41 6.68 14.97
N LEU A 3 -3.68 6.72 14.53
CA LEU A 3 -4.06 6.27 13.18
C LEU A 3 -3.40 7.11 12.07
N ASP A 4 -3.21 8.41 12.30
CA ASP A 4 -2.58 9.33 11.35
C ASP A 4 -1.07 9.09 11.24
N PHE A 5 -0.44 8.75 12.36
CA PHE A 5 0.96 8.31 12.39
C PHE A 5 1.16 7.01 11.62
N VAL A 6 0.29 6.02 11.85
CA VAL A 6 0.33 4.72 11.14
C VAL A 6 0.14 4.92 9.64
N LYS A 7 -0.80 5.77 9.23
CA LYS A 7 -1.02 6.14 7.82
C LYS A 7 0.22 6.78 7.19
N GLY A 8 0.85 7.73 7.88
CA GLY A 8 2.08 8.37 7.42
C GLY A 8 3.24 7.38 7.28
N HIS A 9 3.37 6.43 8.20
CA HIS A 9 4.39 5.39 8.13
C HIS A 9 4.19 4.46 6.92
N ILE A 10 2.95 3.99 6.70
CA ILE A 10 2.60 3.15 5.55
C ILE A 10 2.91 3.89 4.23
N ALA A 11 2.56 5.17 4.14
CA ALA A 11 2.85 5.99 2.97
C ALA A 11 4.35 6.11 2.68
N ALA A 12 5.16 6.39 3.69
CA ALA A 12 6.61 6.49 3.55
C ALA A 12 7.24 5.15 3.11
N THR A 13 6.82 4.03 3.71
CA THR A 13 7.32 2.70 3.34
C THR A 13 6.95 2.35 1.89
N MET A 14 5.72 2.62 1.46
CA MET A 14 5.30 2.33 0.09
C MET A 14 6.00 3.21 -0.95
N ALA A 15 6.28 4.47 -0.63
CA ALA A 15 7.08 5.35 -1.49
C ALA A 15 8.52 4.85 -1.66
N LEU A 16 9.15 4.39 -0.56
CA LEU A 16 10.49 3.80 -0.62
C LEU A 16 10.52 2.54 -1.50
N ILE A 17 9.54 1.64 -1.31
CA ILE A 17 9.42 0.42 -2.10
C ILE A 17 9.28 0.73 -3.59
N HIS A 18 8.53 1.78 -3.94
CA HIS A 18 8.41 2.24 -5.32
C HIS A 18 9.73 2.73 -5.92
N GLY A 19 10.48 3.55 -5.18
CA GLY A 19 11.81 3.97 -5.64
C GLY A 19 12.75 2.79 -5.88
N MET A 20 12.66 1.73 -5.08
CA MET A 20 13.44 0.50 -5.28
C MET A 20 12.99 -0.30 -6.50
N ILE A 21 11.69 -0.33 -6.82
CA ILE A 21 11.16 -0.94 -8.04
C ILE A 21 11.65 -0.18 -9.28
N GLU A 22 11.62 1.15 -9.27
CA GLU A 22 12.08 1.98 -10.40
C GLU A 22 13.58 1.80 -10.69
N GLN A 23 14.35 1.48 -9.66
CA GLN A 23 15.78 1.17 -9.77
C GLN A 23 16.05 -0.30 -10.13
N ASP A 24 15.02 -1.09 -10.43
CA ASP A 24 15.09 -2.53 -10.72
C ASP A 24 15.72 -3.36 -9.58
N VAL A 25 15.68 -2.83 -8.35
CA VAL A 25 16.20 -3.50 -7.13
C VAL A 25 15.18 -4.50 -6.59
N LEU A 26 13.89 -4.30 -6.88
CA LEU A 26 12.79 -5.15 -6.42
C LEU A 26 11.88 -5.56 -7.58
N ASP A 27 11.60 -6.86 -7.66
CA ASP A 27 10.62 -7.41 -8.59
C ASP A 27 9.18 -7.18 -8.06
N ARG A 28 8.33 -6.60 -8.91
CA ARG A 28 6.95 -6.23 -8.57
C ARG A 28 6.09 -7.46 -8.19
N HIS A 29 6.31 -8.60 -8.83
CA HIS A 29 5.51 -9.81 -8.61
C HIS A 29 5.88 -10.51 -7.31
N GLN A 30 7.18 -10.61 -6.99
CA GLN A 30 7.67 -11.13 -5.73
C GLN A 30 7.19 -10.27 -4.55
N LEU A 31 7.17 -8.95 -4.75
CA LEU A 31 6.66 -8.02 -3.76
C LEU A 31 5.15 -8.21 -3.52
N ASP A 32 4.33 -8.32 -4.57
CA ASP A 32 2.90 -8.60 -4.41
C ASP A 32 2.67 -9.92 -3.66
N ALA A 33 3.41 -10.98 -3.99
CA ALA A 33 3.32 -12.27 -3.32
C ALA A 33 3.70 -12.19 -1.83
N PHE A 34 4.75 -11.44 -1.49
CA PHE A 34 5.15 -11.19 -0.10
C PHE A 34 4.02 -10.52 0.68
N PHE A 35 3.44 -9.44 0.14
CA PHE A 35 2.35 -8.74 0.82
C PHE A 35 1.07 -9.57 0.88
N ALA A 36 0.80 -10.44 -0.09
CA ALA A 36 -0.29 -11.42 -0.03
C ALA A 36 -0.17 -12.33 1.20
N GLY A 37 1.04 -12.87 1.42
CA GLY A 37 1.35 -13.73 2.56
C GLY A 37 1.32 -12.99 3.90
N PHE A 38 1.66 -11.70 3.91
CA PHE A 38 1.56 -10.87 5.11
C PHE A 38 0.10 -10.56 5.47
N VAL A 39 -0.70 -10.14 4.49
CA VAL A 39 -2.12 -9.80 4.67
C VAL A 39 -2.93 -11.02 5.13
N SER A 40 -2.61 -12.22 4.65
CA SER A 40 -3.30 -13.45 5.05
C SER A 40 -3.11 -13.78 6.54
N GLN A 41 -2.02 -13.31 7.15
CA GLN A 41 -1.68 -13.54 8.56
C GLN A 41 -2.23 -12.47 9.52
N LEU A 42 -2.75 -11.35 9.01
CA LEU A 42 -3.30 -10.32 9.88
C LEU A 42 -4.53 -10.86 10.64
N PRO A 43 -4.76 -10.46 11.91
CA PRO A 43 -6.02 -10.74 12.59
C PRO A 43 -7.21 -10.21 11.79
N HIS A 44 -8.39 -10.85 11.89
CA HIS A 44 -9.62 -10.35 11.27
C HIS A 44 -10.37 -9.48 12.28
N THR A 45 -9.93 -8.23 12.46
CA THR A 45 -10.55 -7.27 13.37
C THR A 45 -10.98 -6.01 12.60
N ARG A 46 -11.83 -5.20 13.22
CA ARG A 46 -12.29 -3.94 12.62
C ARG A 46 -11.14 -2.97 12.34
N GLU A 47 -10.10 -3.01 13.16
CA GLU A 47 -8.90 -2.18 13.04
C GLU A 47 -8.01 -2.63 11.88
N THR A 48 -7.80 -3.94 11.72
CA THR A 48 -6.98 -4.49 10.63
C THR A 48 -7.72 -4.46 9.29
N MET A 49 -9.04 -4.35 9.27
CA MET A 49 -9.83 -4.29 8.04
C MET A 49 -9.48 -3.08 7.17
N SER A 50 -9.28 -1.91 7.78
CA SER A 50 -8.83 -0.72 7.04
C SER A 50 -7.42 -0.89 6.49
N LEU A 51 -6.51 -1.51 7.25
CA LEU A 51 -5.15 -1.81 6.81
C LEU A 51 -5.13 -2.80 5.63
N ARG A 52 -5.95 -3.85 5.71
CA ARG A 52 -6.11 -4.84 4.63
C ARG A 52 -6.56 -4.19 3.34
N LEU A 53 -7.56 -3.31 3.40
CA LEU A 53 -8.09 -2.61 2.22
C LEU A 53 -7.03 -1.72 1.55
N ILE A 54 -6.26 -0.98 2.35
CA ILE A 54 -5.14 -0.16 1.86
C ILE A 54 -4.12 -1.02 1.12
N ILE A 55 -3.67 -2.11 1.75
CA ILE A 55 -2.64 -2.98 1.18
C ILE A 55 -3.16 -3.66 -0.08
N ASP A 56 -4.41 -4.13 -0.11
CA ASP A 56 -4.98 -4.80 -1.28
C ASP A 56 -5.14 -3.86 -2.47
N GLN A 57 -5.50 -2.59 -2.25
CA GLN A 57 -5.59 -1.59 -3.32
C GLN A 57 -4.21 -1.24 -3.90
N TRP A 58 -3.20 -1.11 -3.04
CA TRP A 58 -1.83 -0.87 -3.50
C TRP A 58 -1.26 -2.09 -4.25
N ARG A 59 -1.46 -3.31 -3.73
CA ARG A 59 -1.11 -4.56 -4.41
C ARG A 59 -1.75 -4.70 -5.78
N LYS A 60 -3.00 -4.24 -5.93
CA LYS A 60 -3.66 -4.20 -7.23
C LYS A 60 -2.89 -3.33 -8.22
N GLY A 61 -2.52 -2.11 -7.85
CA GLY A 61 -1.76 -1.26 -8.78
C GLY A 61 -0.33 -1.75 -9.04
N LEU A 62 0.31 -2.49 -8.11
CA LEU A 62 1.56 -3.21 -8.41
C LEU A 62 1.36 -4.25 -9.54
N ARG A 63 0.28 -5.03 -9.50
CA ARG A 63 -0.05 -6.02 -10.54
C ARG A 63 -0.45 -5.38 -11.87
N ASP A 64 -1.20 -4.29 -11.80
CA ASP A 64 -1.68 -3.55 -12.97
C ASP A 64 -0.55 -2.71 -13.61
N GLY A 65 0.64 -2.68 -12.99
CA GLY A 65 1.83 -2.01 -13.50
C GLY A 65 1.77 -0.49 -13.38
N GLU A 66 0.91 0.03 -12.51
CA GLU A 66 0.69 1.48 -12.35
C GLU A 66 1.97 2.22 -11.98
N GLU A 67 2.08 3.46 -12.47
CA GLU A 67 3.18 4.36 -12.13
C GLU A 67 3.10 4.80 -10.66
N GLU A 68 4.26 5.13 -10.08
CA GLU A 68 4.42 5.54 -8.67
C GLU A 68 3.43 6.64 -8.29
N ALA A 69 3.26 7.65 -9.14
CA ALA A 69 2.37 8.77 -8.88
C ALA A 69 0.90 8.34 -8.75
N GLY A 70 0.45 7.37 -9.55
CA GLY A 70 -0.90 6.83 -9.51
C GLY A 70 -1.16 6.00 -8.25
N LEU A 71 -0.19 5.17 -7.88
CA LEU A 71 -0.24 4.36 -6.67
C LEU A 71 -0.18 5.21 -5.40
N ARG A 72 0.66 6.26 -5.40
CA ARG A 72 0.74 7.24 -4.32
C ARG A 72 -0.57 8.02 -4.16
N GLY A 73 -1.19 8.43 -5.27
CA GLY A 73 -2.49 9.12 -5.27
C GLY A 73 -3.58 8.30 -4.61
N LYS A 74 -3.75 7.03 -5.03
CA LYS A 74 -4.73 6.10 -4.45
C LYS A 74 -4.47 5.84 -2.96
N LEU A 75 -3.21 5.72 -2.58
CA LEU A 75 -2.84 5.52 -1.19
C LEU A 75 -3.23 6.72 -0.32
N PHE A 76 -2.92 7.94 -0.77
CA PHE A 76 -3.31 9.16 -0.08
C PHE A 76 -4.82 9.35 -0.03
N GLU A 77 -5.53 8.97 -1.08
CA GLU A 77 -7.00 9.00 -1.10
C GLU A 77 -7.59 8.11 0.00
N VAL A 78 -7.11 6.86 0.14
CA VAL A 78 -7.58 5.95 1.20
C VAL A 78 -7.15 6.44 2.59
N ILE A 79 -5.92 6.94 2.73
CA ILE A 79 -5.40 7.54 3.97
C ILE A 79 -6.27 8.72 4.43
N ASN A 80 -6.69 9.58 3.49
CA ASN A 80 -7.51 10.76 3.76
C ASN A 80 -9.01 10.46 3.83
N GLY A 81 -9.42 9.19 3.69
CA GLY A 81 -10.81 8.76 3.83
C GLY A 81 -11.69 8.98 2.61
N GLY A 82 -11.13 8.91 1.40
CA GLY A 82 -11.90 8.86 0.15
C GLY A 82 -12.46 10.22 -0.30
N LYS A 83 -11.78 11.32 0.02
CA LYS A 83 -12.11 12.65 -0.53
C LYS A 83 -11.01 13.14 -1.46
N ALA A 84 -10.92 12.55 -2.64
CA ALA A 84 -10.42 13.25 -3.81
C ALA A 84 -11.63 13.50 -4.73
N CYS A 85 -12.33 14.61 -4.49
CA CYS A 85 -13.09 15.27 -5.55
C CYS A 85 -12.15 16.22 -6.29
#